data_AF-A0A7C1WH96-F1
#
_entry.id   AF-A0A7C1WH96-F1
#
_cell.length_a   1.000
_cell.length_b   1.000
_cell.length_c   1.000
_cell.angle_alpha   90.00
_cell.angle_beta   90.00
_cell.angle_gamma   90.00
#
_symmetry.space_group_name_H-M   'P 1'
#
loop_
_entity.id
_entity.type
_entity.pdbx_description
1 polymer ?
#
loop_
_entity_poly.entity_id
_entity_poly.type
_entity_poly.pdbx_seq_one_letter_code
_entity_poly.pdbx_strand_id
1 'polypeptide(L)' 'KKREYAYKEFLSPMLHVFGEKWNGFIPEIFDGDPPYIPRGCIAQAWSNGEILRSWVEDILFIRPRYESLFLNEISV' A
#
# COMPACT_ATOMS: atom_id res chain seq x y z
N LYS A 1 10.79 -1.68 15.90
CA LYS A 1 9.65 -1.03 16.60
C LYS A 1 8.74 -0.25 15.64
N LYS A 2 9.11 0.92 15.08
CA LYS A 2 8.21 1.70 14.19
C LYS A 2 7.78 0.98 12.89
N ARG A 3 8.74 0.39 12.15
CA ARG A 3 8.45 -0.33 10.89
C ARG A 3 7.60 -1.59 11.11
N GLU A 4 7.91 -2.34 12.16
CA GLU A 4 7.14 -3.52 12.55
C GLU A 4 5.70 -3.16 12.93
N TYR A 5 5.51 -2.06 13.67
CA TYR A 5 4.18 -1.51 13.96
C TYR A 5 3.46 -1.13 12.65
N ALA A 6 4.13 -0.39 11.76
CA ALA A 6 3.52 0.03 10.49
C ALA A 6 3.09 -1.17 9.63
N TYR A 7 3.90 -2.23 9.60
CA TYR A 7 3.54 -3.47 8.92
C TYR A 7 2.30 -4.12 9.52
N LYS A 8 2.28 -4.29 10.86
CA LYS A 8 1.20 -5.00 11.56
C LYS A 8 -0.12 -4.25 11.51
N GLU A 9 -0.09 -2.93 11.71
CA GLU A 9 -1.31 -2.14 11.88
C GLU A 9 -1.85 -1.56 10.57
N PHE A 10 -1.00 -1.33 9.57
CA PHE A 10 -1.45 -0.71 8.31
C PHE A 10 -1.36 -1.65 7.11
N LEU A 11 -0.20 -2.30 6.89
CA LEU A 11 0.01 -3.04 5.65
C LEU A 11 -0.61 -4.44 5.66
N SER A 12 -0.40 -5.21 6.73
CA SER A 12 -0.91 -6.58 6.86
C SER A 12 -2.44 -6.67 6.74
N PRO A 13 -3.24 -5.78 7.37
CA PRO A 13 -4.70 -5.80 7.21
C PRO A 13 -5.16 -5.60 5.78
N MET A 14 -4.48 -4.74 5.00
CA MET A 14 -4.82 -4.48 3.60
C MET A 14 -4.66 -5.74 2.73
N LEU A 15 -3.62 -6.55 2.98
CA LEU A 15 -3.38 -7.80 2.27
C LEU A 15 -4.39 -8.90 2.64
N HIS A 16 -5.08 -8.76 3.78
CA HIS A 16 -6.02 -9.74 4.29
C HIS A 16 -7.47 -9.27 4.26
N VAL A 17 -7.77 -8.10 3.68
CA VAL A 17 -9.12 -7.50 3.72
C VAL A 17 -10.19 -8.42 3.10
N PHE A 18 -9.80 -9.28 2.17
CA PHE A 18 -10.68 -10.27 1.51
C PHE A 18 -10.50 -11.71 2.01
N GLY A 19 -9.60 -11.94 2.98
CA GLY A 19 -9.29 -13.27 3.50
C GLY A 19 -8.95 -14.29 2.41
N GLU A 20 -9.51 -15.49 2.53
CA GLU A 20 -9.33 -16.57 1.53
C GLU A 20 -9.93 -16.24 0.15
N LYS A 21 -10.82 -15.24 0.06
CA LYS A 21 -11.43 -14.81 -1.20
C LYS A 21 -10.61 -13.74 -1.91
N TRP A 22 -9.40 -13.46 -1.44
CA TRP A 22 -8.55 -12.46 -2.08
C TRP A 22 -8.15 -12.91 -3.49
N ASN A 23 -8.49 -12.08 -4.47
CA ASN A 23 -8.21 -12.31 -5.88
C ASN A 23 -6.86 -11.72 -6.33
N GLY A 24 -6.03 -11.26 -5.38
CA GLY A 24 -4.70 -10.70 -5.63
C GLY A 24 -4.66 -9.19 -5.90
N PHE A 25 -5.81 -8.49 -5.83
CA PHE A 25 -5.86 -7.04 -6.05
C PHE A 25 -6.66 -6.33 -4.95
N ILE A 26 -6.39 -5.03 -4.80
CA ILE A 26 -7.18 -4.13 -3.95
C ILE A 26 -8.00 -3.19 -4.83
N PRO A 27 -9.33 -3.13 -4.61
CA PRO A 27 -10.22 -2.17 -5.26
C PRO A 27 -9.81 -0.72 -5.03
N GLU A 28 -10.20 0.14 -5.96
CA GLU A 28 -9.85 1.55 -5.95
C GLU A 28 -10.36 2.28 -4.69
N ILE A 29 -11.63 2.05 -4.34
CA ILE A 29 -12.32 2.72 -3.23
C ILE A 29 -13.30 1.78 -2.55
N PHE A 30 -13.69 2.13 -1.33
CA PHE A 30 -14.69 1.42 -0.52
C PHE A 30 -15.74 2.42 0.00
N ASP A 31 -16.96 1.95 0.21
CA ASP A 31 -18.00 2.75 0.87
C ASP A 31 -17.54 3.12 2.29
N GLY A 32 -17.97 4.29 2.80
CA GLY A 32 -17.58 4.78 4.12
C GLY A 32 -18.36 4.18 5.29
N ASP A 33 -19.52 3.57 5.01
CA ASP A 33 -20.36 2.90 6.00
C ASP A 33 -20.28 1.37 5.82
N PRO A 34 -20.45 0.58 6.90
CA PRO A 34 -20.58 -0.86 6.80
C PRO A 34 -21.65 -1.29 5.78
N PRO A 35 -21.40 -2.31 4.95
CA PRO A 35 -20.30 -3.28 5.06
C PRO A 35 -19.03 -2.89 4.28
N TYR A 36 -18.80 -1.61 3.99
CA TYR A 36 -17.62 -1.09 3.28
C TYR A 36 -17.43 -1.78 1.92
N ILE A 37 -18.46 -1.72 1.07
CA ILE A 37 -18.47 -2.44 -0.21
C ILE A 37 -17.40 -1.85 -1.13
N PRO A 38 -16.60 -2.67 -1.84
CA PRO A 38 -15.65 -2.16 -2.83
C PRO A 38 -16.36 -1.53 -4.03
N ARG A 39 -15.84 -0.40 -4.49
CA ARG A 39 -16.33 0.41 -5.61
C ARG A 39 -15.19 0.75 -6.57
N GLY A 40 -15.55 1.34 -7.71
CA GLY A 40 -14.59 1.80 -8.71
C GLY A 40 -13.90 0.66 -9.44
N CYS A 41 -12.65 0.88 -9.87
CA CYS A 41 -11.86 -0.14 -10.54
C CYS A 41 -11.54 -1.30 -9.59
N ILE A 42 -11.79 -2.54 -10.04
CA ILE A 42 -11.50 -3.77 -9.27
C ILE A 42 -9.98 -3.91 -9.02
N ALA A 43 -9.15 -3.49 -9.98
CA ALA A 43 -7.71 -3.63 -9.93
C ALA A 43 -7.03 -2.38 -10.50
N GLN A 44 -6.90 -1.34 -9.66
CA GLN A 44 -6.25 -0.09 -10.01
C GLN A 44 -4.72 -0.21 -9.90
N ALA A 45 -3.96 0.35 -10.85
CA ALA A 45 -2.50 0.31 -10.83
C ALA A 45 -1.92 1.01 -9.59
N TRP A 46 -2.43 2.20 -9.22
CA TRP A 46 -1.90 2.92 -8.05
C TRP A 46 -2.19 2.21 -6.73
N SER A 47 -3.36 1.56 -6.58
CA SER A 47 -3.76 0.99 -5.29
C SER A 47 -2.87 -0.19 -4.94
N ASN A 48 -2.62 -1.04 -5.93
CA ASN A 48 -1.72 -2.18 -5.78
C ASN A 48 -0.25 -1.73 -5.75
N GLY A 49 0.12 -0.77 -6.61
CA GLY A 49 1.47 -0.23 -6.70
C GLY A 49 1.94 0.40 -5.38
N GLU A 50 1.12 1.24 -4.75
CA GLU A 50 1.48 1.93 -3.51
C GLU A 50 1.65 1.00 -2.32
N ILE A 51 0.87 -0.08 -2.24
CA ILE A 51 1.02 -1.10 -1.20
C ILE A 51 2.33 -1.86 -1.35
N LEU A 52 2.66 -2.28 -2.58
CA LEU A 52 3.92 -2.94 -2.87
C LEU A 52 5.11 -2.01 -2.64
N ARG A 53 5.01 -0.76 -3.09
CA ARG A 53 6.03 0.28 -2.85
C ARG A 53 6.24 0.49 -1.36
N SER A 54 5.17 0.69 -0.58
CA SER A 54 5.26 0.90 0.87
C SER A 54 5.85 -0.32 1.59
N TRP A 55 5.55 -1.53 1.13
CA TRP A 55 6.20 -2.73 1.65
C TRP A 55 7.73 -2.67 1.42
N VAL A 56 8.15 -2.44 0.17
CA VAL A 56 9.57 -2.45 -0.20
C VAL A 56 10.32 -1.29 0.45
N GLU A 57 9.82 -0.07 0.31
CA GLU A 57 10.52 1.16 0.66
C GLU A 57 10.40 1.55 2.13
N ASP A 58 9.24 1.31 2.76
CA ASP A 58 8.95 1.80 4.11
C ASP A 58 9.05 0.69 5.18
N ILE A 59 8.59 -0.54 4.86
CA ILE A 59 8.67 -1.68 5.78
C ILE A 59 10.02 -2.38 5.69
N LEU A 60 10.39 -2.86 4.50
CA LEU A 60 11.67 -3.56 4.27
C LEU A 60 12.84 -2.58 4.19
N PHE A 61 12.56 -1.29 3.98
CA PHE A 61 13.56 -0.22 3.90
C PHE A 61 14.57 -0.45 2.77
N ILE A 62 14.08 -0.96 1.65
CA ILE A 62 14.81 -1.08 0.41
C ILE A 62 14.53 0.21 -0.38
N ARG A 63 15.49 1.13 -0.32
CA ARG A 63 15.36 2.43 -0.99
C ARG A 63 15.58 2.31 -2.51
N PRO A 64 14.92 3.16 -3.32
CA PRO A 64 15.18 3.21 -4.76
C PRO A 64 16.66 3.46 -5.06
N ARG A 65 17.20 2.74 -6.06
CA ARG A 65 18.62 2.81 -6.45
C ARG A 65 19.14 4.23 -6.69
N TYR A 66 18.28 5.10 -7.18
CA TYR A 66 18.62 6.46 -7.61
C TYR A 66 18.06 7.54 -6.70
N GLU A 67 17.56 7.18 -5.51
CA GLU A 67 16.93 8.14 -4.59
C GLU A 67 17.82 9.35 -4.30
N SER A 68 19.12 9.14 -4.08
CA SER A 68 20.07 10.22 -3.78
C SER A 68 20.23 11.27 -4.87
N LEU A 69 19.88 10.94 -6.13
CA LEU A 69 19.91 11.90 -7.24
C LEU A 69 18.74 12.89 -7.14
N PHE A 70 17.59 12.43 -6.64
CA PHE A 70 16.35 13.20 -6.63
C PHE A 70 16.07 13.92 -5.29
N LEU A 71 16.72 13.49 -4.19
CA LEU A 71 16.56 14.14 -2.88
C LEU A 71 16.99 15.62 -2.87
N ASN A 72 17.92 16.02 -3.74
CA ASN A 72 18.39 17.40 -3.85
C ASN A 72 17.55 18.27 -4.81
N GLU A 73 16.66 17.66 -5.61
CA GLU A 73 15.80 18.40 -6.56
C GLU A 73 14.49 18.86 -5.91
N ILE A 74 14.12 18.26 -4.77
CA ILE A 74 12.84 18.51 -4.08
C ILE A 74 13.02 19.44 -2.86
N SER A 75 14.27 19.79 -2.50
CA SER A 75 14.56 20.84 -1.51
C SER A 75 14.26 22.23 -2.09
N VAL A 76 12.97 22.60 -2.07
CA VAL A 76 12.48 23.98 -2.20
C VAL A 76 12.40 24.62 -0.81
#